data_AF-A0A932V8K3-F1
#
_entry.id   AF-A0A932V8K3-F1
#
_cell.length_a   1.000
_cell.length_b   1.000
_cell.length_c   1.000
_cell.angle_alpha   90.00
_cell.angle_beta   90.00
_cell.angle_gamma   90.00
#
_symmetry.space_group_name_H-M   'P 1'
#
loop_
_entity.id
_entity.type
_entity.pdbx_description
1 polymer ?
#
loop_
_entity_poly.entity_id
_entity_poly.type
_entity_poly.pdbx_seq_one_letter_code
_entity_poly.pdbx_strand_id
1 'polypeptide(L)' 'TELLTAFPDIKFSLTDIVIGPQGVIEVADATGTRKGVWLGAPATNARVDFRVIIYFPWNPAAQKFAGEKVYVDSAMLKP' A
#
# COMPACT_ATOMS: atom_id res chain seq x y z
N THR A 1 -2.10 -9.12 2.14
CA THR A 1 -0.88 -9.65 2.79
C THR A 1 0.34 -9.71 1.87
N GLU A 2 0.20 -9.73 0.55
CA GLU A 2 1.34 -9.87 -0.38
C GLU A 2 2.43 -8.77 -0.26
N LEU A 3 2.03 -7.52 0.02
CA LEU A 3 2.97 -6.40 0.18
C LEU A 3 3.96 -6.61 1.34
N LEU A 4 3.45 -6.95 2.53
CA LEU A 4 4.29 -7.12 3.72
C LEU A 4 5.22 -8.34 3.61
N THR A 5 4.78 -9.37 2.90
CA THR A 5 5.63 -10.52 2.56
C THR A 5 6.74 -10.13 1.59
N ALA A 6 6.43 -9.31 0.58
CA ALA A 6 7.40 -8.88 -0.41
C ALA A 6 8.43 -7.87 0.14
N PHE A 7 8.02 -7.05 1.11
CA PHE A 7 8.83 -6.03 1.75
C PHE A 7 8.75 -6.16 3.28
N PRO A 8 9.49 -7.12 3.89
CA PRO A 8 9.42 -7.36 5.32
C PRO A 8 9.99 -6.20 6.17
N ASP A 9 10.76 -5.30 5.55
CA ASP A 9 11.34 -4.10 6.15
C ASP A 9 10.63 -2.81 5.70
N ILE A 10 9.41 -2.92 5.16
CA ILE A 10 8.67 -1.75 4.67
C ILE A 10 8.38 -0.76 5.80
N LYS A 11 8.56 0.51 5.50
CA LYS A 11 8.18 1.63 6.35
C LYS A 11 7.29 2.58 5.57
N PHE A 12 6.17 2.95 6.18
CA PHE A 12 5.26 3.96 5.65
C PHE A 12 5.43 5.25 6.43
N SER A 13 5.68 6.34 5.72
CA SER A 13 5.66 7.69 6.26
C SER A 13 4.36 8.34 5.79
N LEU A 14 3.35 8.36 6.67
CA LEU A 14 2.03 8.93 6.36
C LEU A 14 2.16 10.42 6.06
N THR A 15 1.68 10.84 4.89
CA THR A 15 1.68 12.25 4.45
C THR A 15 0.32 12.88 4.59
N ASP A 16 -0.74 12.15 4.25
CA ASP A 16 -2.10 12.65 4.24
C ASP A 16 -3.08 11.60 4.77
N ILE A 17 -4.10 12.07 5.49
CA ILE A 17 -5.26 11.27 5.87
C ILE A 17 -6.54 12.04 5.58
N VAL A 18 -7.46 11.43 4.84
CA VAL A 18 -8.78 11.98 4.54
C VAL A 18 -9.82 11.02 5.07
N ILE A 19 -10.70 11.52 5.93
CA ILE A 19 -11.75 10.74 6.58
C ILE A 19 -13.11 11.28 6.14
N GLY A 20 -13.96 10.40 5.64
CA GLY A 20 -15.32 10.74 5.20
C GLY A 20 -16.31 9.62 5.46
N PRO A 21 -17.61 9.84 5.22
CA PRO A 21 -18.65 8.83 5.45
C PRO A 21 -18.48 7.58 4.56
N GLN A 22 -17.74 7.69 3.46
CA GLN A 22 -17.43 6.58 2.56
C GLN A 22 -16.22 5.76 3.02
N GLY A 23 -15.38 6.26 3.95
CA GLY A 23 -14.17 5.57 4.38
C GLY A 23 -12.99 6.49 4.70
N VAL A 24 -11.81 5.88 4.75
CA VAL A 24 -10.54 6.56 5.02
C VAL A 24 -9.61 6.39 3.82
N ILE A 25 -8.98 7.47 3.39
CA ILE A 25 -7.85 7.44 2.46
C ILE A 25 -6.59 7.83 3.23
N GLU A 26 -5.55 7.02 3.10
CA GLU A 26 -4.21 7.31 3.55
C GLU A 26 -3.29 7.45 2.35
N VAL A 27 -2.44 8.48 2.36
CA VAL A 27 -1.33 8.63 1.41
C VAL A 27 -0.05 8.54 2.21
N ALA A 28 0.89 7.72 1.76
CA ALA A 28 2.18 7.55 2.43
C ALA A 28 3.32 7.37 1.44
N ASP A 29 4.49 7.85 1.83
CA ASP A 29 5.75 7.48 1.19
C ASP A 29 6.25 6.17 1.81
N ALA A 30 6.40 5.14 0.99
CA ALA A 30 6.76 3.79 1.38
C ALA A 30 8.18 3.46 0.94
N THR A 31 9.01 3.01 1.88
CA THR A 31 10.38 2.55 1.57
C THR A 31 10.61 1.15 2.09
N GLY A 32 11.30 0.31 1.32
CA GLY A 32 11.53 -1.09 1.69
C GLY A 32 12.48 -1.80 0.74
N THR A 33 12.81 -3.06 1.04
CA THR A 33 13.65 -3.91 0.20
C THR A 33 12.81 -5.03 -0.41
N ARG A 34 12.80 -5.17 -1.74
CA ARG A 34 11.97 -6.20 -2.42
C ARG A 34 12.59 -7.58 -2.30
N LYS A 35 12.25 -8.29 -1.21
CA LYS A 35 12.73 -9.65 -0.89
C LYS A 35 11.81 -10.76 -1.39
N GLY A 36 10.57 -10.44 -1.76
CA GLY A 36 9.61 -11.40 -2.32
C GLY A 36 9.01 -10.94 -3.65
N VAL A 37 8.20 -11.81 -4.25
CA VAL A 37 7.39 -11.48 -5.43
C VAL A 37 6.33 -10.46 -5.05
N TRP A 38 6.18 -9.42 -5.85
CA TRP A 38 5.14 -8.41 -5.64
C TRP A 38 4.52 -7.98 -6.95
N LEU A 39 3.19 -8.04 -7.04
CA LEU A 39 2.43 -7.66 -8.25
C LEU A 39 2.94 -8.36 -9.53
N GLY A 40 3.36 -9.63 -9.41
CA GLY A 40 3.91 -10.43 -10.51
C GLY A 40 5.39 -10.17 -10.83
N ALA A 41 6.02 -9.13 -10.24
CA ALA A 41 7.44 -8.87 -10.40
C ALA A 41 8.28 -9.70 -9.41
N PRO A 42 9.40 -10.30 -9.84
CA PRO A 42 10.25 -11.12 -8.97
C PRO A 42 11.01 -10.29 -7.93
N ALA A 43 11.46 -10.93 -6.86
CA ALA A 43 12.35 -10.31 -5.89
C ALA A 43 13.65 -9.84 -6.57
N THR A 44 14.08 -8.62 -6.27
CA THR A 44 15.34 -8.04 -6.79
C THR A 44 16.35 -7.71 -5.70
N ASN A 45 15.95 -7.76 -4.43
CA ASN A 45 16.74 -7.26 -3.30
C ASN A 45 17.12 -5.78 -3.40
N ALA A 46 16.51 -5.02 -4.30
CA ALA A 46 16.71 -3.58 -4.43
C ALA A 46 15.91 -2.82 -3.36
N ARG A 47 16.47 -1.69 -2.91
CA ARG A 47 15.72 -0.70 -2.15
C ARG A 47 14.75 0.01 -3.09
N VAL A 48 13.51 0.19 -2.64
CA VAL A 48 12.50 0.97 -3.33
C VAL A 48 12.02 2.11 -2.46
N ASP A 49 11.57 3.17 -3.11
CA ASP A 49 10.89 4.32 -2.54
C ASP A 49 9.73 4.65 -3.48
N PHE A 50 8.51 4.62 -2.97
CA PHE A 50 7.32 4.86 -3.77
C PHE A 50 6.18 5.44 -2.94
N ARG A 51 5.30 6.20 -3.59
CA ARG A 51 4.05 6.64 -2.97
C ARG A 51 2.99 5.57 -3.07
N VAL A 52 2.30 5.31 -1.96
CA VAL A 52 1.14 4.43 -1.88
C VAL A 52 -0.09 5.23 -1.46
N ILE A 53 -1.24 4.88 -2.04
CA ILE A 53 -2.55 5.36 -1.59
C ILE A 53 -3.35 4.13 -1.15
N ILE A 54 -3.84 4.16 0.08
CA ILE A 54 -4.66 3.08 0.63
C ILE A 54 -6.04 3.63 0.93
N TYR A 55 -7.06 3.00 0.35
CA TYR A 55 -8.45 3.31 0.62
C TYR A 55 -9.08 2.19 1.46
N PHE A 56 -9.62 2.55 2.62
CA PHE A 56 -10.39 1.69 3.51
C PHE A 56 -11.87 2.06 3.40
N PRO A 57 -12.68 1.38 2.56
CA PRO A 57 -14.08 1.71 2.40
C PRO A 57 -14.85 1.42 3.68
N TRP A 58 -15.70 2.35 4.11
CA TRP A 58 -16.60 2.17 5.24
C TRP A 58 -17.94 1.59 4.78
N ASN A 59 -18.36 0.50 5.40
CA ASN A 59 -19.72 -0.01 5.27
C ASN A 59 -20.56 0.53 6.43
N PRO A 60 -21.46 1.50 6.20
CA PRO A 60 -22.24 2.11 7.27
C PRO A 60 -23.25 1.15 7.90
N ALA A 61 -23.83 0.22 7.13
CA ALA A 61 -24.79 -0.75 7.64
C ALA A 61 -24.14 -1.77 8.57
N ALA A 62 -22.94 -2.24 8.21
CA ALA A 62 -22.17 -3.19 9.03
C ALA A 62 -21.35 -2.51 10.14
N GLN A 63 -21.21 -1.18 10.09
CA GLN A 63 -20.32 -0.38 10.94
C GLN A 63 -18.89 -0.92 10.97
N LYS A 64 -18.36 -1.29 9.80
CA LYS A 64 -17.01 -1.87 9.65
C LYS A 64 -16.36 -1.39 8.36
N PHE A 65 -15.02 -1.42 8.32
CA PHE A 65 -14.31 -1.34 7.05
C PHE A 65 -14.57 -2.59 6.20
N ALA A 66 -14.82 -2.38 4.91
CA ALA A 66 -15.12 -3.43 3.94
C ALA A 66 -13.86 -3.99 3.26
N GLY A 67 -12.69 -3.83 3.89
CA GLY A 67 -11.38 -4.23 3.37
C GLY A 67 -10.50 -3.03 3.05
N GLU A 68 -9.52 -3.26 2.18
CA GLU A 68 -8.55 -2.25 1.72
C GLU A 68 -8.39 -2.31 0.20
N LYS A 69 -8.13 -1.17 -0.43
CA LYS A 69 -7.70 -1.06 -1.82
C LYS A 69 -6.39 -0.29 -1.86
N VAL A 70 -5.36 -0.89 -2.43
CA VAL A 70 -4.02 -0.31 -2.50
C VAL A 70 -3.74 0.13 -3.92
N TYR A 71 -3.34 1.39 -4.07
CA TYR A 71 -2.95 1.98 -5.34
C TYR A 71 -1.48 2.39 -5.25
N VAL A 72 -0.71 1.99 -6.25
CA VAL A 72 0.71 2.33 -6.42
C VAL A 72 0.93 2.73 -7.87
N ASP A 73 1.91 3.59 -8.11
CA ASP A 73 2.30 3.93 -9.48
C ASP A 73 2.92 2.70 -10.18
N SER A 74 2.37 2.33 -11.33
CA SER A 74 2.84 1.18 -12.12
C SER A 74 4.23 1.39 -12.71
N ALA A 75 4.71 2.65 -12.80
CA ALA A 75 6.09 2.93 -13.18
C ALA A 75 7.11 2.32 -12.20
N MET A 76 6.71 2.05 -10.95
CA MET A 76 7.51 1.37 -9.92
C MET A 76 7.66 -0.13 -10.15
N LEU A 77 6.92 -0.71 -11.10
CA LEU A 77 6.98 -2.14 -11.43
C LEU A 77 7.98 -2.47 -12.56
N LYS A 78 8.62 -1.46 -13.14
CA LYS A 78 9.66 -1.69 -14.15
C LYS A 78 10.89 -2.35 -13.49
N PRO A 79 11.51 -3.35 -14.15
CA PRO A 79 12.64 -4.10 -13.60
C PRO A 79 13.84 -3.23 -13.26
#